data_AF-A0A1Z5KR85-F1
#
_entry.id   AF-A0A1Z5KR85-F1
#
_cell.length_a   1.000
_cell.length_b   1.000
_cell.length_c   1.000
_cell.angle_alpha   90.00
_cell.angle_beta   90.00
_cell.angle_gamma   90.00
#
_symmetry.space_group_name_H-M   'P 1'
#
loop_
_entity.id
_entity.type
_entity.pdbx_description
1 polymer ?
#
loop_
_entity_poly.entity_id
_entity_poly.type
_entity_poly.pdbx_seq_one_letter_code
_entity_poly.pdbx_strand_id
1 'polypeptide(L)'
;MSTSSVHIHKRSTRERSWIERAIILFFHFHPHFADQQLNVTSGVFDIKAKTIYHWFHYKEVINKWKDIVLGLTVQMVLEALPKRKDREMYATRFTAAELVQSIPAACLPSAPILSDAKKILAPVGATSSHQKQRALAQASKDEYVYLKKQQKRVHTTKHRVTKFAVEERWLIEQILNAKERRTFYTMNELRNMVRHQFTQGKLYECHIRDLESGAKDSKGLNQWLRRTLQQVNYTPKKQPSIL
;
A
#
# COMPACT_ATOMS: atom_id res chain seq x y z
N MET A 1 -28.37 41.00 -19.56
CA MET A 1 -27.10 40.25 -19.44
C MET A 1 -27.24 39.29 -18.27
N SER A 2 -27.57 38.02 -18.54
CA SER A 2 -27.82 37.02 -17.50
C SER A 2 -26.51 36.35 -17.10
N THR A 3 -26.12 36.52 -15.84
CA THR A 3 -24.94 35.89 -15.24
C THR A 3 -25.28 34.43 -14.87
N SER A 4 -24.79 33.50 -15.68
CA SER A 4 -24.86 32.06 -15.37
C SER A 4 -24.11 31.78 -14.07
N SER A 5 -24.87 31.48 -13.01
CA SER A 5 -24.33 31.08 -11.71
C SER A 5 -23.67 29.71 -11.85
N VAL A 6 -22.33 29.69 -11.89
CA VAL A 6 -21.54 28.45 -11.87
C VAL A 6 -21.63 27.87 -10.47
N HIS A 7 -22.52 26.89 -10.29
CA HIS A 7 -22.54 26.08 -9.08
C HIS A 7 -21.28 25.21 -9.02
N ILE A 8 -20.29 25.70 -8.28
CA ILE A 8 -19.10 24.92 -7.91
C ILE A 8 -19.55 23.88 -6.88
N HIS A 9 -19.88 22.68 -7.35
CA HIS A 9 -20.08 21.53 -6.46
C HIS A 9 -18.79 21.31 -5.65
N LYS A 10 -18.88 21.46 -4.33
CA LYS A 10 -17.81 21.10 -3.40
C LYS A 10 -17.47 19.62 -3.62
N ARG A 11 -16.30 19.36 -4.22
CA ARG A 11 -15.74 18.02 -4.38
C ARG A 11 -15.60 17.37 -3.00
N SER A 12 -16.51 16.46 -2.69
CA SER A 12 -16.39 15.57 -1.54
C SER A 12 -15.13 14.72 -1.72
N THR A 13 -14.10 14.96 -0.91
CA THR A 13 -12.92 14.09 -0.76
C THR A 13 -13.29 12.82 0.00
N ARG A 14 -14.30 12.09 -0.46
CA ARG A 14 -14.60 10.76 0.06
C ARG A 14 -13.43 9.86 -0.30
N GLU A 15 -12.85 9.22 0.70
CA GLU A 15 -11.82 8.21 0.46
C GLU A 15 -12.45 7.04 -0.30
N ARG A 16 -11.94 6.76 -1.50
CA ARG A 16 -12.38 5.65 -2.33
C ARG A 16 -11.83 4.33 -1.79
N SER A 17 -12.66 3.30 -1.78
CA SER A 17 -12.31 1.92 -1.48
C SER A 17 -11.31 1.34 -2.50
N TRP A 18 -10.65 0.23 -2.16
CA TRP A 18 -9.73 -0.44 -3.09
C TRP A 18 -10.43 -1.00 -4.32
N ILE A 19 -11.69 -1.41 -4.20
CA ILE A 19 -12.50 -1.90 -5.33
C ILE A 19 -12.77 -0.75 -6.31
N GLU A 20 -13.20 0.42 -5.83
CA GLU A 20 -13.39 1.60 -6.69
C GLU A 20 -12.09 2.00 -7.39
N ARG A 21 -10.96 2.00 -6.65
CA ARG A 21 -9.64 2.29 -7.23
C ARG A 21 -9.26 1.27 -8.30
N ALA A 22 -9.53 -0.02 -8.08
CA ALA A 22 -9.28 -1.07 -9.04
C ALA A 22 -10.11 -0.87 -10.32
N ILE A 23 -11.39 -0.54 -10.22
CA ILE A 23 -12.24 -0.23 -11.39
C ILE A 23 -11.65 0.91 -12.23
N ILE A 24 -11.21 1.98 -11.56
CA ILE A 24 -10.58 3.14 -12.23
C ILE A 24 -9.29 2.73 -12.93
N LEU A 25 -8.49 1.88 -12.30
CA LEU A 25 -7.21 1.41 -12.86
C LEU A 25 -7.42 0.41 -14.00
N PHE A 26 -8.43 -0.45 -13.92
CA PHE A 26 -8.84 -1.30 -15.03
C PHE A 26 -9.21 -0.43 -16.24
N PHE A 27 -10.11 0.55 -16.05
CA PHE A 27 -10.49 1.49 -17.10
C PHE A 27 -9.27 2.23 -17.68
N HIS A 28 -8.32 2.61 -16.81
CA HIS A 28 -7.11 3.30 -17.21
C HIS A 28 -6.22 2.43 -18.11
N PHE A 29 -5.95 1.18 -17.74
CA PHE A 29 -4.99 0.32 -18.44
C PHE A 29 -5.57 -0.44 -19.63
N HIS A 30 -6.89 -0.54 -19.73
CA HIS A 30 -7.53 -1.36 -20.75
C HIS A 30 -7.51 -0.66 -22.13
N PRO A 31 -7.06 -1.33 -23.21
CA PRO A 31 -6.86 -0.72 -24.53
C PRO A 31 -8.12 -0.09 -25.14
N HIS A 32 -9.28 -0.71 -24.97
CA HIS A 32 -10.55 -0.21 -25.52
C HIS A 32 -11.23 0.90 -24.67
N PHE A 33 -10.70 1.19 -23.47
CA PHE A 33 -11.21 2.22 -22.58
C PHE A 33 -10.41 3.51 -22.70
N ALA A 34 -9.48 3.75 -21.76
CA ALA A 34 -8.65 4.95 -21.74
C ALA A 34 -7.26 4.75 -22.33
N ASP A 35 -6.80 3.50 -22.52
CA ASP A 35 -5.48 3.19 -23.09
C ASP A 35 -4.34 4.03 -22.48
N GLN A 36 -4.25 4.00 -21.15
CA GLN A 36 -3.26 4.72 -20.34
C GLN A 36 -3.35 6.26 -20.44
N GLN A 37 -4.43 6.81 -20.99
CA GLN A 37 -4.66 8.25 -21.03
C GLN A 37 -5.21 8.75 -19.69
N LEU A 38 -4.31 9.31 -18.87
CA LEU A 38 -4.63 9.85 -17.55
C LEU A 38 -5.70 10.94 -17.58
N ASN A 39 -5.72 11.80 -18.60
CA ASN A 39 -6.68 12.90 -18.72
C ASN A 39 -8.10 12.38 -18.96
N VAL A 40 -8.26 11.35 -19.80
CA VAL A 40 -9.55 10.70 -20.06
C VAL A 40 -10.06 10.05 -18.77
N THR A 41 -9.21 9.26 -18.11
CA THR A 41 -9.57 8.59 -16.85
C THR A 41 -9.95 9.61 -15.76
N SER A 42 -9.16 10.69 -15.64
CA SER A 42 -9.39 11.80 -14.71
C SER A 42 -10.75 12.47 -14.95
N GLY A 43 -11.11 12.71 -16.21
CA GLY A 43 -12.37 13.33 -16.61
C GLY A 43 -13.60 12.45 -16.37
N VAL A 44 -13.50 11.15 -16.66
CA VAL A 44 -14.62 10.20 -16.49
C VAL A 44 -14.97 10.01 -15.01
N PHE A 45 -13.96 9.85 -14.15
CA PHE A 45 -14.19 9.55 -12.72
C PHE A 45 -14.17 10.78 -11.79
N ASP A 46 -13.97 11.98 -12.33
CA ASP A 46 -13.72 13.23 -11.59
C ASP A 46 -12.63 13.05 -10.50
N ILE A 47 -11.45 12.60 -10.92
CA ILE A 47 -10.30 12.37 -10.03
C ILE A 47 -9.10 13.13 -10.56
N LYS A 48 -8.32 13.77 -9.71
CA LYS A 48 -7.07 14.41 -10.13
C LYS A 48 -6.13 13.37 -10.74
N ALA A 49 -5.61 13.61 -11.95
CA ALA A 49 -4.67 12.72 -12.62
C ALA A 49 -3.47 12.31 -11.74
N LYS A 50 -2.96 13.25 -10.92
CA LYS A 50 -1.89 13.00 -9.94
C LYS A 50 -2.23 11.89 -8.94
N THR A 51 -3.48 11.78 -8.53
CA THR A 51 -3.96 10.75 -7.60
C THR A 51 -3.95 9.37 -8.26
N ILE A 52 -4.43 9.29 -9.51
CA ILE A 52 -4.43 8.05 -10.30
C ILE A 52 -2.98 7.59 -10.54
N TYR A 53 -2.10 8.53 -10.94
CA TYR A 53 -0.68 8.27 -11.12
C TYR A 53 -0.02 7.69 -9.87
N HIS A 54 -0.34 8.23 -8.69
CA HIS A 54 0.18 7.69 -7.44
C HIS A 54 -0.24 6.22 -7.20
N TRP A 55 -1.44 5.82 -7.64
CA TRP A 55 -1.88 4.44 -7.43
C TRP A 55 -1.09 3.42 -8.24
N PHE A 56 -0.68 3.75 -9.45
CA PHE A 56 0.05 2.79 -10.29
C PHE A 56 1.57 2.98 -10.32
N HIS A 57 2.10 4.06 -9.76
CA HIS A 57 3.55 4.28 -9.72
C HIS A 57 4.22 3.76 -8.44
N TYR A 58 3.49 3.63 -7.33
CA TYR A 58 4.06 3.24 -6.04
C TYR A 58 3.81 1.76 -5.74
N LYS A 59 4.90 0.99 -5.56
CA LYS A 59 4.86 -0.47 -5.33
C LYS A 59 3.92 -0.90 -4.20
N GLU A 60 3.94 -0.18 -3.07
CA GLU A 60 3.08 -0.46 -1.92
C GLU A 60 1.57 -0.36 -2.24
N VAL A 61 1.24 0.44 -3.25
CA VAL A 61 -0.14 0.63 -3.71
C VAL A 61 -0.49 -0.43 -4.75
N ILE A 62 0.43 -0.72 -5.69
CA ILE A 62 0.26 -1.75 -6.74
C ILE A 62 -0.17 -3.09 -6.13
N ASN A 63 0.53 -3.54 -5.09
CA ASN A 63 0.23 -4.82 -4.43
C ASN A 63 -1.17 -4.89 -3.79
N LYS A 64 -1.86 -3.77 -3.59
CA LYS A 64 -3.19 -3.74 -2.97
C LYS A 64 -4.32 -3.86 -3.98
N TRP A 65 -4.10 -3.45 -5.23
CA TRP A 65 -5.14 -3.41 -6.25
C TRP A 65 -4.90 -4.39 -7.41
N LYS A 66 -3.66 -4.84 -7.64
CA LYS A 66 -3.31 -5.63 -8.83
C LYS A 66 -4.19 -6.88 -8.98
N ASP A 67 -4.30 -7.67 -7.92
CA ASP A 67 -5.10 -8.90 -7.94
C ASP A 67 -6.60 -8.61 -8.10
N ILE A 68 -7.07 -7.49 -7.53
CA ILE A 68 -8.45 -7.04 -7.70
C ILE A 68 -8.71 -6.68 -9.17
N VAL A 69 -7.81 -5.93 -9.81
CA VAL A 69 -7.94 -5.51 -11.22
C VAL A 69 -7.95 -6.72 -12.16
N LEU A 70 -7.13 -7.73 -11.89
CA LEU A 70 -7.12 -8.97 -12.66
C LEU A 70 -8.43 -9.77 -12.54
N GLY A 71 -9.14 -9.63 -11.43
CA GLY A 71 -10.45 -10.27 -11.21
C GLY A 71 -11.64 -9.49 -11.75
N LEU A 72 -11.45 -8.28 -12.29
CA LEU A 72 -12.54 -7.49 -12.88
C LEU A 72 -12.77 -7.88 -14.35
N THR A 73 -14.02 -7.79 -14.78
CA THR A 73 -14.41 -7.90 -16.18
C THR A 73 -14.80 -6.55 -16.77
N VAL A 74 -14.79 -6.45 -18.10
CA VAL A 74 -15.26 -5.25 -18.83
C VAL A 74 -16.67 -4.85 -18.40
N GLN A 75 -17.59 -5.82 -18.26
CA GLN A 75 -18.97 -5.56 -17.84
C GLN A 75 -19.04 -4.88 -16.46
N MET A 76 -18.31 -5.39 -15.47
CA MET A 76 -18.29 -4.81 -14.12
C MET A 76 -17.81 -3.36 -14.13
N VAL A 77 -16.81 -3.05 -14.97
CA VAL A 77 -16.28 -1.70 -15.11
C VAL A 77 -17.27 -0.78 -15.83
N LEU A 78 -17.95 -1.25 -16.88
CA LEU A 78 -18.99 -0.49 -17.56
C LEU A 78 -20.12 -0.10 -16.60
N GLU A 79 -20.64 -1.05 -15.84
CA GLU A 79 -21.74 -0.80 -14.90
C GLU A 79 -21.37 0.24 -13.84
N ALA A 80 -20.10 0.26 -13.44
CA ALA A 80 -19.54 1.16 -12.43
C ALA A 80 -19.16 2.57 -12.94
N LEU A 81 -19.29 2.88 -14.24
CA LEU A 81 -18.98 4.23 -14.72
C LEU A 81 -19.99 5.26 -14.17
N PRO A 82 -19.54 6.46 -13.75
CA PRO A 82 -20.39 7.40 -13.04
C PRO A 82 -21.54 7.98 -13.87
N LYS A 83 -21.34 8.15 -15.18
CA LYS A 83 -22.32 8.78 -16.08
C LYS A 83 -22.89 7.75 -17.04
N ARG A 84 -24.22 7.75 -17.18
CA ARG A 84 -24.94 6.90 -18.14
C ARG A 84 -24.41 7.06 -19.57
N LYS A 85 -24.12 8.29 -20.00
CA LYS A 85 -23.58 8.58 -21.33
C LYS A 85 -22.23 7.88 -21.58
N ASP A 86 -21.35 7.85 -20.58
CA ASP A 86 -20.05 7.20 -20.71
C ASP A 86 -20.25 5.68 -20.82
N ARG A 87 -21.19 5.10 -20.06
CA ARG A 87 -21.56 3.68 -20.16
C ARG A 87 -21.99 3.30 -21.57
N GLU A 88 -22.92 4.05 -22.14
CA GLU A 88 -23.44 3.80 -23.49
C GLU A 88 -22.34 3.96 -24.55
N MET A 89 -21.51 5.00 -24.44
CA MET A 89 -20.40 5.25 -25.37
C MET A 89 -19.34 4.15 -25.37
N TYR A 90 -19.00 3.61 -24.20
CA TYR A 90 -18.00 2.55 -24.11
C TYR A 90 -18.59 1.17 -24.38
N ALA A 91 -19.86 0.91 -24.04
CA ALA A 91 -20.51 -0.38 -24.28
C ALA A 91 -20.54 -0.75 -25.76
N THR A 92 -20.67 0.22 -26.67
CA THR A 92 -20.66 -0.03 -28.13
C THR A 92 -19.30 -0.44 -28.68
N ARG A 93 -18.23 -0.32 -27.89
CA ARG A 93 -16.87 -0.71 -28.28
C ARG A 93 -16.56 -2.19 -28.05
N PHE A 94 -17.45 -2.91 -27.37
CA PHE A 94 -17.23 -4.29 -26.96
C PHE A 94 -18.29 -5.21 -27.55
N THR A 95 -17.85 -6.35 -28.03
CA THR A 95 -18.72 -7.49 -28.35
C THR A 95 -19.13 -8.21 -27.07
N ALA A 96 -20.21 -9.01 -27.13
CA ALA A 96 -20.67 -9.81 -25.98
C ALA A 96 -19.58 -10.74 -25.42
N ALA A 97 -18.69 -11.26 -26.27
CA ALA A 97 -17.57 -12.11 -25.86
C ALA A 97 -16.48 -11.32 -25.12
N GLU A 98 -16.30 -10.04 -25.41
CA GLU A 98 -15.30 -9.18 -24.74
C GLU A 98 -15.80 -8.64 -23.40
N LEU A 99 -17.12 -8.58 -23.18
CA LEU A 99 -17.70 -8.12 -21.91
C LEU A 99 -17.28 -8.98 -20.71
N VAL A 100 -17.05 -10.27 -20.93
CA VAL A 100 -16.61 -11.23 -19.91
C VAL A 100 -15.08 -11.30 -19.77
N GLN A 101 -14.33 -10.62 -20.64
CA GLN A 101 -12.87 -10.67 -20.59
C GLN A 101 -12.31 -9.81 -19.45
N SER A 102 -11.26 -10.35 -18.83
CA SER A 102 -10.39 -9.61 -17.91
C SER A 102 -9.34 -8.82 -18.69
N ILE A 103 -8.77 -7.79 -18.05
CA ILE A 103 -7.66 -7.06 -18.64
C ILE A 103 -6.43 -7.98 -18.81
N PRO A 104 -5.72 -7.96 -19.95
CA PRO A 104 -4.48 -8.71 -20.11
C PRO A 104 -3.45 -8.27 -19.07
N ALA A 105 -2.80 -9.22 -18.39
CA ALA A 105 -1.80 -8.92 -17.37
C ALA A 105 -0.62 -8.08 -17.92
N ALA A 106 -0.33 -8.20 -19.22
CA ALA A 106 0.68 -7.41 -19.93
C ALA A 106 0.36 -5.91 -19.99
N CYS A 107 -0.91 -5.52 -19.87
CA CYS A 107 -1.33 -4.11 -19.84
C CYS A 107 -1.08 -3.46 -18.47
N LEU A 108 -0.83 -4.26 -17.42
CA LEU A 108 -0.59 -3.75 -16.09
C LEU A 108 0.91 -3.47 -15.89
N PRO A 109 1.25 -2.40 -15.14
CA PRO A 109 2.63 -2.13 -14.82
C PRO A 109 3.21 -3.31 -14.03
N SER A 110 4.30 -3.87 -14.54
CA SER A 110 5.20 -4.71 -13.75
C SER A 110 5.59 -3.89 -12.54
N ALA A 111 5.27 -4.37 -11.33
CA ALA A 111 5.73 -3.72 -10.12
C ALA A 111 7.24 -3.52 -10.28
N PRO A 112 7.76 -2.28 -10.22
CA PRO A 112 9.18 -2.07 -10.48
C PRO A 112 9.95 -2.98 -9.53
N ILE A 113 10.78 -3.86 -10.10
CA ILE A 113 11.85 -4.51 -9.37
C ILE A 113 12.80 -3.37 -9.05
N LEU A 114 12.52 -2.64 -7.96
CA LEU A 114 13.54 -1.84 -7.32
C LEU A 114 14.62 -2.85 -6.96
N SER A 115 15.65 -2.90 -7.81
CA SER A 115 16.79 -3.78 -7.64
C SER A 115 17.29 -3.60 -6.22
N ASP A 116 17.72 -4.69 -5.60
CA ASP A 116 18.43 -4.70 -4.32
C ASP A 116 19.83 -4.04 -4.46
N ALA A 117 19.96 -3.01 -5.30
CA ALA A 117 21.18 -2.27 -5.49
C ALA A 117 21.70 -1.83 -4.13
N LYS A 118 22.96 -2.20 -3.87
CA LYS A 118 23.72 -1.72 -2.72
C LYS A 118 23.73 -0.20 -2.80
N LYS A 119 22.82 0.45 -2.06
CA LYS A 119 22.77 1.91 -1.96
C LYS A 119 24.04 2.38 -1.24
N ILE A 120 25.05 2.78 -2.00
CA ILE A 120 26.31 3.28 -1.45
C ILE A 120 26.09 4.73 -1.02
N LEU A 121 26.38 4.99 0.25
CA LEU A 121 26.52 6.32 0.81
C LEU A 121 27.81 6.92 0.25
N ALA A 122 27.74 7.62 -0.87
CA ALA A 122 28.92 8.34 -1.34
C ALA A 122 28.97 9.72 -0.66
N PRO A 123 30.01 10.02 0.15
CA PRO A 123 30.38 11.40 0.41
C PRO A 123 31.01 11.93 -0.87
N VAL A 124 30.19 12.33 -1.86
CA VAL A 124 30.70 12.88 -3.11
C VAL A 124 31.14 14.32 -2.85
N GLY A 125 32.42 14.49 -2.53
CA GLY A 125 33.21 15.72 -2.62
C GLY A 125 32.62 16.96 -1.94
N ALA A 126 33.32 17.47 -0.93
CA ALA A 126 32.97 18.65 -0.13
C ALA A 126 32.76 19.98 -0.89
N THR A 127 32.77 19.98 -2.22
CA THR A 127 32.71 21.18 -3.09
C THR A 127 31.56 21.17 -4.11
N SER A 128 30.67 20.17 -4.11
CA SER A 128 29.55 20.12 -5.05
C SER A 128 28.30 20.81 -4.50
N SER A 129 27.70 21.73 -5.27
CA SER A 129 26.45 22.41 -4.87
C SER A 129 25.31 21.41 -4.67
N HIS A 130 24.37 21.72 -3.78
CA HIS A 130 23.17 20.90 -3.50
C HIS A 130 22.41 20.50 -4.78
N GLN A 131 22.36 21.39 -5.77
CA GLN A 131 21.72 21.12 -7.06
C GLN A 131 22.48 20.08 -7.88
N LYS A 132 23.81 20.15 -7.91
CA LYS A 132 24.67 19.18 -8.61
C LYS A 132 24.58 17.80 -7.97
N GLN A 133 24.54 17.72 -6.64
CA GLN A 133 24.37 16.46 -5.92
C GLN A 133 23.00 15.82 -6.20
N ARG A 134 21.93 16.64 -6.24
CA ARG A 134 20.59 16.16 -6.58
C ARG A 134 20.50 15.70 -8.04
N ALA A 135 21.14 16.40 -8.96
CA ALA A 135 21.21 16.03 -10.38
C ALA A 135 21.97 14.70 -10.57
N LEU A 136 23.10 14.51 -9.89
CA LEU A 136 23.87 13.26 -9.93
C LEU A 136 23.07 12.08 -9.37
N ALA A 137 22.43 12.23 -8.22
CA ALA A 137 21.56 11.19 -7.67
C ALA A 137 20.35 10.89 -8.58
N GLN A 138 19.88 11.88 -9.34
CA GLN A 138 18.79 11.71 -10.29
C GLN A 138 19.23 11.08 -11.62
N ALA A 139 20.49 11.30 -12.03
CA ALA A 139 21.08 10.65 -13.19
C ALA A 139 21.44 9.18 -12.90
N SER A 140 21.84 8.89 -11.66
CA SER A 140 22.26 7.55 -11.21
C SER A 140 21.31 6.98 -10.16
N LYS A 141 20.00 6.99 -10.46
CA LYS A 141 18.91 6.60 -9.53
C LYS A 141 19.04 5.19 -8.97
N ASP A 142 19.70 4.29 -9.71
CA ASP A 142 19.87 2.89 -9.31
C ASP A 142 21.09 2.69 -8.40
N GLU A 143 22.00 3.67 -8.34
CA GLU A 143 23.24 3.57 -7.55
C GLU A 143 23.27 4.52 -6.34
N TYR A 144 22.64 5.69 -6.42
CA TYR A 144 22.73 6.74 -5.39
C TYR A 144 21.37 7.24 -4.92
N VAL A 145 21.25 7.50 -3.60
CA VAL A 145 20.08 8.15 -3.00
C VAL A 145 20.52 9.44 -2.33
N TYR A 146 19.94 10.56 -2.78
CA TYR A 146 20.15 11.86 -2.15
C TYR A 146 19.43 11.94 -0.81
N LEU A 147 20.18 12.16 0.28
CA LEU A 147 19.62 12.42 1.61
C LEU A 147 19.64 13.93 1.92
N LYS A 148 18.55 14.45 2.48
CA LYS A 148 18.55 15.80 3.07
C LYS A 148 19.41 15.81 4.33
N LYS A 149 20.00 16.96 4.69
CA LYS A 149 20.86 17.16 5.89
C LYS A 149 20.26 16.64 7.21
N GLN A 150 18.92 16.59 7.32
CA GLN A 150 18.21 16.09 8.51
C GLN A 150 17.82 14.60 8.44
N GLN A 151 17.92 13.95 7.27
CA GLN A 151 17.58 12.54 7.12
C GLN A 151 18.77 11.66 7.45
N LYS A 152 18.70 10.98 8.60
CA LYS A 152 19.79 10.11 9.10
C LYS A 152 19.82 8.71 8.48
N ARG A 153 18.79 8.27 7.77
CA ARG A 153 18.67 6.90 7.21
C ARG A 153 17.88 6.88 5.91
N VAL A 154 18.34 6.08 4.95
CA VAL A 154 17.51 5.62 3.82
C VAL A 154 16.64 4.47 4.33
N HIS A 155 15.32 4.53 4.14
CA HIS A 155 14.48 3.35 4.32
C HIS A 155 14.88 2.31 3.26
N THR A 156 15.69 1.34 3.65
CA THR A 156 15.99 0.18 2.82
C THR A 156 14.85 -0.82 2.94
N THR A 157 14.27 -1.20 1.80
CA THR A 157 13.29 -2.27 1.64
C THR A 157 13.89 -3.68 1.81
N LYS A 158 15.13 -3.80 2.29
CA LYS A 158 15.73 -5.10 2.55
C LYS A 158 14.83 -5.86 3.53
N HIS A 159 14.47 -7.09 3.17
CA HIS A 159 13.92 -8.06 4.11
C HIS A 159 14.87 -8.11 5.31
N ARG A 160 14.46 -7.43 6.39
CA ARG A 160 15.25 -7.37 7.61
C ARG A 160 15.31 -8.79 8.14
N VAL A 161 16.53 -9.32 8.32
CA VAL A 161 16.70 -10.57 9.08
C VAL A 161 16.09 -10.32 10.46
N THR A 162 15.00 -11.01 10.74
CA THR A 162 14.20 -10.77 11.94
C THR A 162 14.95 -11.37 13.13
N LYS A 163 15.12 -10.58 14.19
CA LYS A 163 15.87 -11.01 15.39
C LYS A 163 15.22 -12.22 16.07
N PHE A 164 13.91 -12.40 15.85
CA PHE A 164 13.03 -13.36 16.51
C PHE A 164 12.20 -14.12 15.46
N ALA A 165 12.87 -14.76 14.50
CA ALA A 165 12.22 -15.34 13.32
C ALA A 165 11.24 -16.48 13.66
N VAL A 166 11.56 -17.27 14.69
CA VAL A 166 10.73 -18.40 15.15
C VAL A 166 9.46 -17.85 15.80
N GLU A 167 9.62 -16.90 16.71
CA GLU A 167 8.53 -16.28 17.45
C GLU A 167 7.59 -15.48 16.52
N GLU A 168 8.18 -14.85 15.51
CA GLU A 168 7.45 -14.12 14.47
C GLU A 168 6.62 -15.07 13.58
N ARG A 169 7.21 -16.18 13.13
CA ARG A 169 6.47 -17.19 12.34
C ARG A 169 5.29 -17.75 13.13
N TRP A 170 5.51 -18.11 14.39
CA TRP A 170 4.44 -18.60 15.27
C TRP A 170 3.32 -17.57 15.42
N LEU A 171 3.67 -16.30 15.69
CA LEU A 171 2.66 -15.25 15.88
C LEU A 171 1.86 -15.03 14.59
N ILE A 172 2.52 -15.01 13.43
CA ILE A 172 1.87 -14.89 12.13
C ILE A 172 0.85 -16.01 11.92
N GLU A 173 1.21 -17.26 12.23
CA GLU A 173 0.32 -18.41 12.13
C GLU A 173 -0.93 -18.26 13.02
N GLN A 174 -0.75 -17.83 14.28
CA GLN A 174 -1.87 -17.58 15.18
C GLN A 174 -2.82 -16.48 14.66
N ILE A 175 -2.27 -15.44 14.04
CA ILE A 175 -3.06 -14.36 13.43
C ILE A 175 -3.84 -14.85 12.20
N LEU A 176 -3.23 -15.67 11.35
CA LEU A 176 -3.90 -16.23 10.17
C LEU A 176 -5.04 -17.17 10.58
N ASN A 177 -4.80 -18.06 11.55
CA ASN A 177 -5.83 -18.95 12.09
C ASN A 177 -7.00 -18.18 12.72
N ALA A 178 -6.72 -17.07 13.41
CA ALA A 178 -7.76 -16.20 13.97
C ALA A 178 -8.58 -15.51 12.88
N LYS A 179 -7.94 -15.04 11.80
CA LYS A 179 -8.65 -14.45 10.65
C LYS A 179 -9.62 -15.45 10.00
N GLU A 180 -9.20 -16.70 9.82
CA GLU A 180 -10.05 -17.76 9.28
C GLU A 180 -11.27 -18.02 10.17
N ARG A 181 -11.07 -18.02 11.50
CA ARG A 181 -12.13 -18.16 12.50
C ARG A 181 -12.94 -16.88 12.74
N ARG A 182 -12.64 -15.80 12.02
CA ARG A 182 -13.24 -14.45 12.19
C ARG A 182 -13.12 -13.91 13.62
N THR A 183 -12.07 -14.28 14.34
CA THR A 183 -11.75 -13.76 15.67
C THR A 183 -10.67 -12.67 15.56
N PHE A 184 -10.74 -11.69 16.46
CA PHE A 184 -9.80 -10.57 16.48
C PHE A 184 -9.25 -10.37 17.89
N TYR A 185 -7.94 -10.48 18.01
CA TYR A 185 -7.21 -10.16 19.22
C TYR A 185 -6.97 -8.64 19.37
N THR A 186 -7.10 -8.18 20.60
CA THR A 186 -6.57 -6.92 21.12
C THR A 186 -5.06 -7.01 21.32
N MET A 187 -4.40 -5.86 21.46
CA MET A 187 -2.95 -5.84 21.74
C MET A 187 -2.60 -6.49 23.09
N ASN A 188 -3.52 -6.47 24.06
CA ASN A 188 -3.29 -7.10 25.36
C ASN A 188 -3.32 -8.62 25.26
N GLU A 189 -4.28 -9.18 24.53
CA GLU A 189 -4.36 -10.62 24.28
C GLU A 189 -3.12 -11.12 23.54
N LEU A 190 -2.65 -10.39 22.52
CA LEU A 190 -1.42 -10.74 21.80
C LEU A 190 -0.18 -10.74 22.70
N ARG A 191 -0.05 -9.74 23.59
CA ARG A 191 1.03 -9.71 24.59
C ARG A 191 0.96 -10.94 25.50
N ASN A 192 -0.23 -11.26 26.00
CA ASN A 192 -0.43 -12.39 26.90
C ASN A 192 -0.14 -13.71 26.20
N MET A 193 -0.61 -13.91 24.97
CA MET A 193 -0.34 -15.12 24.18
C MET A 193 1.17 -15.33 23.98
N VAL A 194 1.89 -14.28 23.56
CA VAL A 194 3.34 -14.35 23.34
C VAL A 194 4.08 -14.61 24.64
N ARG A 195 3.66 -14.00 25.75
CA ARG A 195 4.22 -14.24 27.09
C ARG A 195 4.04 -15.68 27.56
N HIS A 196 2.86 -16.27 27.34
CA HIS A 196 2.59 -17.65 27.73
C HIS A 196 3.34 -18.65 26.85
N GLN A 197 3.46 -18.36 25.55
CA GLN A 197 4.13 -19.27 24.61
C GLN A 197 5.66 -19.26 24.77
N PHE A 198 6.27 -18.09 24.97
CA PHE A 198 7.72 -17.92 24.99
C PHE A 198 8.19 -17.53 26.39
N THR A 199 8.35 -18.54 27.24
CA THR A 199 8.84 -18.40 28.62
C THR A 199 10.38 -18.41 28.73
N GLN A 200 11.08 -18.67 27.62
CA GLN A 200 12.53 -18.71 27.54
C GLN A 200 13.03 -18.24 26.17
N GLY A 201 14.34 -17.99 26.06
CA GLY A 201 14.99 -17.58 24.81
C GLY A 201 15.08 -16.06 24.62
N LYS A 202 15.58 -15.67 23.44
CA LYS A 202 16.01 -14.27 23.19
C LYS A 202 14.87 -13.27 23.28
N LEU A 203 13.67 -13.59 22.79
CA LEU A 203 12.52 -12.69 22.90
C LEU A 203 12.14 -12.48 24.37
N TYR A 204 12.15 -13.57 25.15
CA TYR A 204 11.83 -13.53 26.56
C TYR A 204 12.83 -12.67 27.34
N GLU A 205 14.12 -12.96 27.20
CA GLU A 205 15.21 -12.24 27.87
C GLU A 205 15.25 -10.75 27.52
N CYS A 206 14.96 -10.40 26.27
CA CYS A 206 15.03 -9.02 25.80
C CYS A 206 13.80 -8.18 26.19
N HIS A 207 12.61 -8.78 26.23
CA HIS A 207 11.37 -8.01 26.19
C HIS A 207 10.26 -8.50 27.13
N ILE A 208 10.20 -9.78 27.47
CA ILE A 208 9.12 -10.36 28.29
C ILE A 208 9.49 -10.36 29.76
N ARG A 209 10.75 -10.64 30.10
CA ARG A 209 11.25 -10.67 31.49
C ARG A 209 10.91 -9.37 32.26
N ASP A 210 11.01 -8.23 31.60
CA ASP A 210 10.70 -6.92 32.21
C ASP A 210 9.22 -6.77 32.58
N LEU A 211 8.31 -7.46 31.88
CA LEU A 211 6.89 -7.47 32.24
C LEU A 211 6.62 -8.31 33.49
N GLU A 212 7.44 -9.34 33.71
CA GLU A 212 7.29 -10.23 34.87
C GLU A 212 7.82 -9.58 36.15
N SER A 213 8.80 -8.69 36.03
CA SER A 213 9.30 -7.86 37.14
C SER A 213 8.37 -6.69 37.52
N GLY A 214 7.15 -6.64 36.97
CA GLY A 214 6.13 -5.68 37.34
C GLY A 214 6.04 -4.44 36.44
N ALA A 215 6.76 -4.39 35.31
CA ALA A 215 6.54 -3.31 34.35
C ALA A 215 5.15 -3.45 33.72
N LYS A 216 4.37 -2.36 33.73
CA LYS A 216 3.04 -2.32 33.09
C LYS A 216 3.11 -2.53 31.57
N ASP A 217 4.23 -2.20 30.95
CA ASP A 217 4.39 -2.25 29.50
C ASP A 217 5.84 -2.40 29.05
N SER A 218 6.08 -3.32 28.12
CA SER A 218 7.37 -3.47 27.44
C SER A 218 7.31 -2.76 26.10
N LYS A 219 7.95 -1.58 26.02
CA LYS A 219 8.05 -0.80 24.77
C LYS A 219 8.68 -1.63 23.65
N GLY A 220 9.63 -2.49 23.98
CA GLY A 220 10.30 -3.41 23.05
C GLY A 220 9.33 -4.44 22.48
N LEU A 221 8.58 -5.13 23.36
CA LEU A 221 7.58 -6.11 22.95
C LEU A 221 6.49 -5.47 22.07
N ASN A 222 5.94 -4.33 22.51
CA ASN A 222 4.91 -3.61 21.77
C ASN A 222 5.39 -3.17 20.38
N GLN A 223 6.64 -2.72 20.26
CA GLN A 223 7.22 -2.35 18.98
C GLN A 223 7.43 -3.57 18.09
N TRP A 224 7.88 -4.69 18.64
CA TRP A 224 8.03 -5.94 17.90
C TRP A 224 6.68 -6.46 17.39
N LEU A 225 5.67 -6.57 18.27
CA LEU A 225 4.31 -6.96 17.91
C LEU A 225 3.75 -6.12 16.77
N ARG A 226 3.77 -4.78 16.89
CA ARG A 226 3.25 -3.89 15.84
C ARG A 226 3.92 -4.12 14.49
N ARG A 227 5.24 -4.34 14.49
CA ARG A 227 6.00 -4.59 13.26
C ARG A 227 5.64 -5.93 12.63
N THR A 228 5.50 -6.98 13.44
CA THR A 228 5.11 -8.32 12.95
C THR A 228 3.69 -8.31 12.40
N LEU A 229 2.74 -7.68 13.09
CA LEU A 229 1.35 -7.56 12.61
C LEU A 229 1.23 -6.77 11.31
N GLN A 230 2.09 -5.76 11.11
CA GLN A 230 2.14 -5.01 9.85
C GLN A 230 2.51 -5.89 8.65
N GLN A 231 3.35 -6.92 8.83
CA GLN A 231 3.73 -7.82 7.73
C GLN A 231 2.55 -8.61 7.18
N VAL A 232 1.56 -8.90 8.03
CA VAL A 232 0.33 -9.64 7.65
C VAL A 232 -0.90 -8.75 7.53
N ASN A 233 -0.70 -7.43 7.42
CA ASN A 233 -1.76 -6.42 7.35
C ASN A 233 -2.85 -6.62 8.41
N TYR A 234 -2.46 -6.97 9.65
CA TYR A 234 -3.39 -7.19 10.75
C TYR A 234 -3.48 -5.95 11.63
N THR A 235 -4.71 -5.52 11.93
CA THR A 235 -4.97 -4.40 12.85
C THR A 235 -5.64 -4.94 14.12
N PRO A 236 -5.00 -4.84 15.30
CA PRO A 236 -5.60 -5.28 16.55
C PRO A 236 -6.89 -4.53 16.88
N LYS A 237 -7.83 -5.23 17.51
CA LYS A 237 -9.06 -4.63 18.03
C LYS A 237 -8.73 -3.59 19.09
N LYS A 238 -9.47 -2.46 19.10
CA LYS A 238 -9.37 -1.48 20.19
C LYS A 238 -9.80 -2.15 21.49
N GLN A 239 -8.98 -1.98 22.53
CA GLN A 239 -9.31 -2.46 23.85
C GLN A 239 -10.54 -1.68 24.35
N PRO A 240 -11.59 -2.34 24.86
CA PRO A 240 -12.73 -1.62 25.43
C PRO A 240 -12.22 -0.78 26.60
N SER A 241 -12.51 0.52 26.55
CA SER A 241 -12.27 1.42 27.68
C SER A 241 -13.24 0.99 28.78
N ILE A 242 -12.70 0.44 29.87
CA ILE A 242 -13.45 0.27 31.11
C ILE A 242 -13.72 1.69 31.60
N LEU A 243 -14.99 2.09 31.55
CA LEU A 243 -15.50 3.32 32.19
C LEU A 243 -15.55 3.10 33.70
#